data_AF-A0ABD7GQF8-F1
#
_entry.id   AF-A0ABD7GQF8-F1
#
_cell.length_a   1.000
_cell.length_b   1.000
_cell.length_c   1.000
_cell.angle_alpha   90.00
_cell.angle_beta   90.00
_cell.angle_gamma   90.00
#
_symmetry.space_group_name_H-M   'P 1'
#
loop_
_entity.id
_entity.type
_entity.pdbx_description
1 polymer ?
#
loop_
_entity_poly.entity_id
_entity_poly.type
_entity_poly.pdbx_seq_one_letter_code
_entity_poly.pdbx_strand_id
1 'polypeptide(L)'
;MKDDKVVHLGRKKNAFEDELLEIAQLLSQDNEDAADIDGGNQTIPSINVNGSANVIGNGNTVNNVITFTRSIQKKIQVKTADGVIDATQKFQIKSLVDEWVENFNAIKKLKLTHQKAWSLLNRHMKVNSYHEIKDINHAKAIKFLRSRLGELRNMPSAPKKVQDWRAQTIKSIQARCSEKGWQAWRKLYMQQKFEKNSMTELTDVELKQLYQTVWNKR
;
A
#
# COMPACT_ATOMS: atom_id res chain seq x y z
N MET A 1 38.85 -50.93 12.70
CA MET A 1 39.90 -50.14 12.00
C MET A 1 39.66 -50.37 10.52
N LYS A 2 38.90 -49.51 9.85
CA LYS A 2 39.28 -48.25 9.17
C LYS A 2 40.11 -48.48 7.89
N ASP A 3 39.69 -47.72 6.86
CA ASP A 3 40.37 -47.33 5.60
C ASP A 3 39.87 -48.02 4.33
N ASP A 4 39.63 -47.36 3.20
CA ASP A 4 39.23 -45.98 2.88
C ASP A 4 38.77 -46.03 1.40
N LYS A 5 37.53 -45.68 1.07
CA LYS A 5 37.11 -45.44 -0.34
C LYS A 5 36.67 -43.99 -0.48
N VAL A 6 37.59 -43.17 -0.99
CA VAL A 6 37.37 -41.80 -1.40
C VAL A 6 36.50 -41.81 -2.67
N VAL A 7 35.29 -41.25 -2.59
CA VAL A 7 34.45 -40.94 -3.76
C VAL A 7 34.46 -39.43 -3.94
N HIS A 8 35.06 -38.98 -5.04
CA HIS A 8 35.09 -37.57 -5.42
C HIS A 8 33.68 -37.10 -5.82
N LEU A 9 33.02 -36.29 -4.98
CA LEU A 9 31.84 -35.53 -5.41
C LEU A 9 32.29 -34.37 -6.30
N GLY A 10 32.19 -34.58 -7.61
CA GLY A 10 32.33 -33.53 -8.61
C GLY A 10 31.25 -32.45 -8.46
N ARG A 11 31.69 -31.21 -8.29
CA ARG A 11 30.91 -29.96 -8.35
C ARG A 11 30.06 -29.90 -9.63
N LYS A 12 28.73 -29.87 -9.52
CA LYS A 12 27.85 -29.36 -10.59
C LYS A 12 27.88 -27.82 -10.57
N LYS A 13 28.59 -27.20 -11.51
CA LYS A 13 28.63 -25.74 -11.72
C LYS A 13 27.85 -25.29 -12.97
N ASN A 14 27.20 -26.20 -13.69
CA ASN A 14 26.75 -25.90 -15.07
C ASN A 14 25.24 -25.62 -15.19
N ALA A 15 24.45 -25.80 -14.13
CA ALA A 15 23.00 -25.60 -14.21
C ALA A 15 22.57 -24.14 -14.39
N PHE A 16 23.38 -23.19 -13.92
CA PHE A 16 23.06 -21.76 -13.98
C PHE A 16 23.36 -21.14 -15.35
N GLU A 17 24.40 -21.62 -16.04
CA GLU A 17 24.75 -21.11 -17.38
C GLU A 17 23.75 -21.61 -18.42
N ASP A 18 23.24 -22.85 -18.26
CA ASP A 18 22.20 -23.41 -19.10
C ASP A 18 20.86 -22.65 -18.94
N GLU A 19 20.46 -22.30 -17.70
CA GLU A 19 19.26 -21.47 -17.45
C GLU A 19 19.40 -20.04 -18.01
N LEU A 20 20.61 -19.46 -17.98
CA LEU A 20 20.86 -18.13 -18.55
C LEU A 20 20.83 -18.15 -20.09
N LEU A 21 21.26 -19.24 -20.71
CA LEU A 21 21.19 -19.42 -22.17
C LEU A 21 19.73 -19.53 -22.63
N GLU A 22 18.90 -20.27 -21.89
CA GLU A 22 17.47 -20.43 -22.19
C GLU A 22 16.69 -19.11 -22.11
N ILE A 23 17.00 -18.26 -21.12
CA ILE A 23 16.42 -16.92 -20.98
C ILE A 23 16.86 -15.99 -22.13
N ALA A 24 18.14 -16.06 -22.53
CA ALA A 24 18.65 -15.26 -23.64
C ALA A 24 18.02 -15.66 -24.98
N GLN A 25 17.71 -16.96 -25.15
CA GLN A 25 17.08 -17.48 -26.36
C GLN A 25 15.60 -17.10 -26.45
N LEU A 26 14.87 -17.09 -25.33
CA LEU A 26 13.49 -16.59 -25.25
C LEU A 26 13.38 -15.09 -25.57
N LEU A 27 14.31 -14.27 -25.07
CA LEU A 27 14.34 -12.83 -25.36
C LEU A 27 14.69 -12.50 -26.82
N SER A 28 15.34 -13.42 -27.53
CA SER A 28 15.71 -13.26 -28.93
C SER A 28 14.57 -13.63 -29.89
N GLN A 29 13.65 -14.50 -29.47
CA GLN A 29 12.50 -14.94 -30.29
C GLN A 29 11.32 -13.96 -30.30
N ASP A 30 11.18 -13.11 -29.27
CA ASP A 30 10.08 -12.14 -29.18
C ASP A 30 10.29 -10.84 -30.00
N ASN A 31 11.42 -10.71 -30.73
CA ASN A 31 11.77 -9.47 -31.45
C ASN A 31 11.66 -9.56 -32.99
N GLU A 32 11.17 -10.65 -33.57
CA GLU A 32 11.07 -10.82 -35.05
C GLU A 32 9.65 -10.89 -35.64
N ASP A 33 8.60 -10.46 -34.93
CA ASP A 33 7.22 -10.41 -35.47
C ASP A 33 6.60 -9.00 -35.54
N ALA A 34 7.43 -7.94 -35.58
CA ALA A 34 6.97 -6.57 -35.83
C ALA A 34 7.33 -6.09 -37.25
N ALA A 35 6.89 -6.83 -38.26
CA ALA A 35 6.93 -6.40 -39.66
C ALA A 35 5.50 -6.16 -40.19
N ASP A 36 5.27 -4.92 -40.63
CA ASP A 36 4.22 -4.40 -41.51
C ASP A 36 2.83 -5.07 -41.53
N ILE A 37 1.86 -4.41 -40.90
CA ILE A 37 0.47 -4.41 -41.38
C ILE A 37 0.01 -2.94 -41.50
N ASP A 38 0.33 -2.34 -42.64
CA ASP A 38 -0.39 -1.19 -43.18
C ASP A 38 -1.77 -1.68 -43.67
N GLY A 39 -2.77 -1.51 -42.80
CA GLY A 39 -4.15 -1.90 -43.06
C GLY A 39 -5.08 -0.85 -42.49
N GLY A 40 -5.09 0.34 -43.10
CA GLY A 40 -5.92 1.47 -42.72
C GLY A 40 -7.41 1.17 -42.78
N ASN A 41 -8.00 0.71 -41.66
CA ASN A 41 -9.43 0.84 -41.45
C ASN A 41 -9.72 2.27 -40.97
N GLN A 42 -9.78 3.20 -41.93
CA GLN A 42 -10.20 4.58 -41.70
C GLN A 42 -11.66 4.57 -41.23
N THR A 43 -11.86 4.65 -39.92
CA THR A 43 -13.18 4.94 -39.37
C THR A 43 -13.51 6.37 -39.78
N ILE A 44 -14.36 6.54 -40.80
CA ILE A 44 -14.77 7.86 -41.28
C ILE A 44 -15.48 8.55 -40.10
N PRO A 45 -14.95 9.67 -39.54
CA PRO A 45 -15.60 10.36 -38.45
C PRO A 45 -16.90 10.99 -38.97
N SER A 46 -18.05 10.50 -38.52
CA SER A 46 -19.33 11.12 -38.84
C SER A 46 -19.51 12.38 -37.99
N ILE A 47 -19.61 13.54 -38.65
CA ILE A 47 -19.86 14.82 -38.00
C ILE A 47 -21.34 15.13 -38.17
N ASN A 48 -22.09 15.14 -37.06
CA ASN A 48 -23.49 15.55 -37.04
C ASN A 48 -23.56 17.03 -36.62
N VAL A 49 -24.05 17.90 -37.52
CA VAL A 49 -24.22 19.33 -37.28
C VAL A 49 -25.71 19.64 -37.25
N ASN A 50 -26.23 20.13 -36.12
CA ASN A 50 -27.65 20.43 -35.96
C ASN A 50 -27.83 21.93 -35.61
N GLY A 51 -28.60 22.66 -36.43
CA GLY A 51 -28.83 24.10 -36.33
C GLY A 51 -29.11 24.76 -37.69
N SER A 52 -29.67 25.97 -37.69
CA SER A 52 -29.95 26.76 -38.91
C SER A 52 -28.78 27.68 -39.28
N ALA A 53 -28.47 27.78 -40.59
CA ALA A 53 -27.41 28.58 -41.22
C ALA A 53 -25.95 28.03 -41.18
N ASN A 54 -25.75 26.71 -41.34
CA ASN A 54 -24.41 26.12 -41.46
C ASN A 54 -23.91 26.10 -42.92
N VAL A 55 -22.71 26.63 -43.18
CA VAL A 55 -22.01 26.56 -44.48
C VAL A 55 -20.78 25.68 -44.32
N ILE A 56 -20.73 24.54 -45.04
CA ILE A 56 -19.59 23.63 -45.05
C ILE A 56 -18.96 23.68 -46.45
N GLY A 57 -17.83 24.37 -46.57
CA GLY A 57 -17.05 24.44 -47.82
C GLY A 57 -16.06 23.28 -47.92
N ASN A 58 -15.93 22.70 -49.13
CA ASN A 58 -14.98 21.63 -49.41
C ASN A 58 -13.53 22.12 -49.22
N GLY A 59 -12.77 21.48 -48.32
CA GLY A 59 -11.34 21.77 -48.10
C GLY A 59 -10.97 22.56 -46.84
N ASN A 60 -11.92 22.96 -45.99
CA ASN A 60 -11.59 23.68 -44.75
C ASN A 60 -11.27 22.72 -43.59
N THR A 61 -10.03 22.76 -43.08
CA THR A 61 -9.60 22.05 -41.86
C THR A 61 -10.09 22.78 -40.61
N VAL A 62 -10.97 22.15 -39.82
CA VAL A 62 -11.36 22.64 -38.49
C VAL A 62 -10.29 22.23 -37.48
N ASN A 63 -9.32 23.11 -37.22
CA ASN A 63 -8.34 22.91 -36.15
C ASN A 63 -8.99 23.22 -34.79
N ASN A 64 -9.47 22.18 -34.09
CA ASN A 64 -9.92 22.34 -32.71
C ASN A 64 -8.69 22.39 -31.78
N VAL A 65 -8.14 23.59 -31.57
CA VAL A 65 -6.99 23.80 -30.70
C VAL A 65 -7.46 23.72 -29.24
N ILE A 66 -7.37 22.53 -28.65
CA ILE A 66 -7.60 22.33 -27.21
C ILE A 66 -6.38 22.87 -26.46
N THR A 67 -6.45 24.13 -26.03
CA THR A 67 -5.43 24.71 -25.15
C THR A 67 -5.56 24.15 -23.73
N PHE A 68 -4.67 23.24 -23.35
CA PHE A 68 -4.50 22.84 -21.95
C PHE A 68 -3.71 23.93 -21.21
N THR A 69 -4.40 24.83 -20.52
CA THR A 69 -3.76 25.73 -19.54
C THR A 69 -3.36 24.92 -18.31
N ARG A 70 -2.20 24.24 -18.37
CA ARG A 70 -1.62 23.61 -17.17
C ARG A 70 -1.20 24.73 -16.22
N SER A 71 -1.91 24.88 -15.11
CA SER A 71 -1.48 25.77 -14.05
C SER A 71 -0.14 25.27 -13.51
N ILE A 72 0.89 26.11 -13.62
CA ILE A 72 2.22 25.81 -13.10
C ILE A 72 2.10 25.82 -11.58
N GLN A 73 2.01 24.63 -10.97
CA GLN A 73 2.00 24.53 -9.52
C GLN A 73 3.38 24.94 -8.99
N LYS A 74 3.41 26.02 -8.21
CA LYS A 74 4.62 26.50 -7.53
C LYS A 74 5.13 25.39 -6.61
N LYS A 75 6.22 24.71 -7.01
CA LYS A 75 6.93 23.76 -6.14
C LYS A 75 7.61 24.56 -5.03
N ILE A 76 7.03 24.55 -3.85
CA ILE A 76 7.69 25.05 -2.64
C ILE A 76 8.82 24.09 -2.34
N GLN A 77 10.07 24.52 -2.55
CA GLN A 77 11.24 23.77 -2.11
C GLN A 77 11.42 24.01 -0.61
N VAL A 78 11.14 22.97 0.18
CA VAL A 78 11.33 22.99 1.63
C VAL A 78 12.81 22.75 1.89
N LYS A 79 13.54 23.80 2.25
CA LYS A 79 14.86 23.63 2.88
C LYS A 79 14.60 22.94 4.23
N THR A 80 15.30 21.84 4.49
CA THR A 80 15.25 21.13 5.77
C THR A 80 15.83 22.07 6.83
N ALA A 81 14.97 22.90 7.42
CA ALA A 81 15.32 23.80 8.49
C ALA A 81 14.85 23.19 9.81
N ASP A 82 15.63 23.47 10.84
CA ASP A 82 15.50 23.03 12.22
C ASP A 82 14.04 23.05 12.72
N GLY A 83 13.53 21.90 13.19
CA GLY A 83 12.15 21.75 13.70
C GLY A 83 11.17 20.90 12.85
N VAL A 84 11.63 20.35 11.72
CA VAL A 84 10.91 19.37 10.90
C VAL A 84 11.28 17.93 11.31
N ILE A 85 10.39 16.96 11.07
CA ILE A 85 10.65 15.54 11.36
C ILE A 85 11.98 15.02 10.77
N ASP A 86 12.68 14.20 11.56
CA ASP A 86 13.94 13.53 11.19
C ASP A 86 13.70 12.43 10.13
N ALA A 87 14.77 11.97 9.47
CA ALA A 87 14.77 10.82 8.57
C ALA A 87 14.14 9.56 9.21
N THR A 88 14.43 9.29 10.48
CA THR A 88 13.87 8.12 11.19
C THR A 88 12.35 8.22 11.32
N GLN A 89 11.86 9.41 11.66
CA GLN A 89 10.44 9.70 11.79
C GLN A 89 9.72 9.68 10.43
N LYS A 90 10.37 10.23 9.38
CA LYS A 90 9.89 10.14 7.99
C LYS A 90 9.74 8.69 7.55
N PHE A 91 10.74 7.86 7.84
CA PHE A 91 10.68 6.43 7.54
C PHE A 91 9.52 5.76 8.27
N GLN A 92 9.34 6.03 9.57
CA GLN A 92 8.22 5.48 10.35
C GLN A 92 6.85 5.86 9.76
N ILE A 93 6.66 7.12 9.37
CA ILE A 93 5.44 7.58 8.72
C ILE A 93 5.24 6.84 7.38
N LYS A 94 6.29 6.73 6.57
CA LYS A 94 6.23 6.02 5.28
C LYS A 94 5.82 4.56 5.47
N SER A 95 6.46 3.83 6.38
CA SER A 95 6.12 2.43 6.67
C SER A 95 4.66 2.27 7.08
N LEU A 96 4.13 3.17 7.90
CA LEU A 96 2.73 3.13 8.32
C LEU A 96 1.75 3.48 7.18
N VAL A 97 2.13 4.36 6.26
CA VAL A 97 1.34 4.65 5.06
C VAL A 97 1.34 3.44 4.13
N ASP A 98 2.48 2.79 3.94
CA ASP A 98 2.60 1.60 3.11
C ASP A 98 1.74 0.46 3.68
N GLU A 99 1.85 0.19 4.99
CA GLU A 99 0.99 -0.78 5.71
C GLU A 99 -0.49 -0.42 5.59
N TRP A 100 -0.84 0.87 5.68
CA TRP A 100 -2.22 1.32 5.56
C TRP A 100 -2.78 1.03 4.16
N VAL A 101 -2.02 1.34 3.11
CA VAL A 101 -2.43 1.11 1.71
C VAL A 101 -2.59 -0.39 1.44
N GLU A 102 -1.64 -1.21 1.87
CA GLU A 102 -1.68 -2.66 1.71
C GLU A 102 -2.91 -3.27 2.39
N ASN A 103 -3.09 -2.99 3.69
CA ASN A 103 -4.23 -3.48 4.45
C ASN A 103 -5.57 -3.00 3.88
N PHE A 104 -5.64 -1.75 3.43
CA PHE A 104 -6.85 -1.20 2.83
C PHE A 104 -7.21 -1.98 1.56
N ASN A 105 -6.24 -2.19 0.67
CA ASN A 105 -6.43 -2.86 -0.61
C ASN A 105 -6.72 -4.37 -0.45
N ALA A 106 -6.17 -5.00 0.58
CA ALA A 106 -6.53 -6.37 0.93
C ALA A 106 -7.99 -6.45 1.38
N ILE A 107 -8.43 -5.55 2.28
CA ILE A 107 -9.72 -5.67 2.94
C ILE A 107 -10.88 -5.20 2.06
N LYS A 108 -10.75 -4.00 1.49
CA LYS A 108 -11.82 -3.28 0.77
C LYS A 108 -11.80 -3.58 -0.73
N LYS A 109 -12.96 -3.43 -1.37
CA LYS A 109 -13.10 -3.54 -2.83
C LYS A 109 -12.45 -2.36 -3.56
N LEU A 110 -12.54 -1.16 -2.98
CA LEU A 110 -11.92 0.04 -3.52
C LEU A 110 -10.41 -0.01 -3.29
N LYS A 111 -9.65 0.49 -4.27
CA LYS A 111 -8.20 0.63 -4.15
C LYS A 111 -7.83 2.02 -3.63
N LEU A 112 -7.00 2.05 -2.60
CA LEU A 112 -6.31 3.25 -2.11
C LEU A 112 -4.93 3.30 -2.75
N THR A 113 -4.62 4.41 -3.42
CA THR A 113 -3.26 4.66 -3.94
C THR A 113 -2.41 5.35 -2.87
N HIS A 114 -1.08 5.15 -2.92
CA HIS A 114 -0.16 5.85 -2.01
C HIS A 114 -0.33 7.37 -2.11
N GLN A 115 -0.49 7.94 -3.31
CA GLN A 115 -0.72 9.37 -3.49
C GLN A 115 -1.97 9.85 -2.74
N LYS A 116 -3.06 9.07 -2.76
CA LYS A 116 -4.27 9.41 -2.03
C LYS A 116 -4.07 9.31 -0.52
N ALA A 117 -3.36 8.28 -0.04
CA ALA A 117 -3.01 8.13 1.37
C ALA A 117 -2.18 9.32 1.87
N TRP A 118 -1.15 9.73 1.11
CA TRP A 118 -0.36 10.93 1.39
C TRP A 118 -1.20 12.20 1.39
N SER A 119 -2.08 12.38 0.40
CA SER A 119 -3.00 13.54 0.36
C SER A 119 -3.91 13.61 1.60
N LEU A 120 -4.38 12.47 2.10
CA LEU A 120 -5.21 12.40 3.30
C LEU A 120 -4.40 12.75 4.56
N LEU A 121 -3.18 12.23 4.69
CA LEU A 121 -2.27 12.57 5.79
C LEU A 121 -1.91 14.06 5.78
N ASN A 122 -1.44 14.57 4.64
CA ASN A 122 -0.99 15.97 4.51
C ASN A 122 -2.13 16.94 4.83
N ARG A 123 -3.35 16.64 4.35
CA ARG A 123 -4.55 17.42 4.68
C ARG A 123 -4.89 17.39 6.17
N HIS A 124 -4.82 16.22 6.80
CA HIS A 124 -5.04 16.09 8.25
C HIS A 124 -4.00 16.88 9.05
N MET A 125 -2.76 16.90 8.58
CA MET A 125 -1.66 17.64 9.19
C MET A 125 -1.61 19.13 8.81
N LYS A 126 -2.45 19.56 7.85
CA LYS A 126 -2.49 20.92 7.29
C LYS A 126 -1.15 21.37 6.70
N VAL A 127 -0.48 20.47 5.98
CA VAL A 127 0.79 20.70 5.28
C VAL A 127 0.66 20.35 3.80
N ASN A 128 1.56 20.85 2.95
CA ASN A 128 1.55 20.50 1.52
C ASN A 128 2.21 19.14 1.30
N SER A 129 3.30 18.88 2.03
CA SER A 129 4.10 17.66 1.94
C SER A 129 4.34 17.08 3.34
N TYR A 130 4.42 15.75 3.45
CA TYR A 130 4.73 15.12 4.75
C TYR A 130 6.14 15.49 5.25
N HIS A 131 7.03 15.90 4.33
CA HIS A 131 8.35 16.43 4.65
C HIS A 131 8.29 17.78 5.38
N GLU A 132 7.14 18.45 5.44
CA GLU A 132 6.94 19.72 6.17
C GLU A 132 6.34 19.50 7.57
N ILE A 133 6.07 18.24 7.96
CA ILE A 133 5.52 17.94 9.28
C ILE A 133 6.56 18.36 10.32
N LYS A 134 6.15 19.23 11.24
CA LYS A 134 6.97 19.64 12.39
C LYS A 134 7.18 18.46 13.33
N ASP A 135 8.35 18.39 13.97
CA ASP A 135 8.70 17.33 14.92
C ASP A 135 7.65 17.18 16.05
N ILE A 136 7.21 18.30 16.63
CA ILE A 136 6.15 18.34 17.66
C ILE A 136 4.82 17.68 17.20
N ASN A 137 4.57 17.64 15.90
CA ASN A 137 3.38 17.07 15.30
C ASN A 137 3.55 15.61 14.85
N HIS A 138 4.75 15.03 15.03
CA HIS A 138 5.03 13.64 14.67
C HIS A 138 4.05 12.67 15.36
N ALA A 139 3.88 12.78 16.68
CA ALA A 139 2.98 11.93 17.44
C ALA A 139 1.52 12.00 16.93
N LYS A 140 1.09 13.19 16.47
CA LYS A 140 -0.23 13.40 15.89
C LYS A 140 -0.38 12.69 14.53
N ALA A 141 0.65 12.73 13.68
CA ALA A 141 0.66 11.99 12.41
C ALA A 141 0.58 10.47 12.63
N ILE A 142 1.40 9.94 13.55
CA ILE A 142 1.38 8.53 13.91
C ILE A 142 0.01 8.10 14.47
N LYS A 143 -0.59 8.93 15.34
CA LYS A 143 -1.93 8.68 15.88
C LYS A 143 -2.99 8.57 14.78
N PHE A 144 -2.96 9.47 13.79
CA PHE A 144 -3.87 9.42 12.64
C PHE A 144 -3.73 8.11 11.86
N LEU A 145 -2.50 7.73 11.49
CA LEU A 145 -2.24 6.52 10.71
C LEU A 145 -2.64 5.26 11.49
N ARG A 146 -2.31 5.19 12.78
CA ARG A 146 -2.72 4.09 13.66
C ARG A 146 -4.23 4.00 13.82
N SER A 147 -4.95 5.13 13.85
CA SER A 147 -6.42 5.14 13.85
C SER A 147 -6.97 4.47 12.60
N ARG A 148 -6.44 4.80 11.41
CA ARG A 148 -6.86 4.18 10.15
C ARG A 148 -6.57 2.69 10.08
N LEU A 149 -5.40 2.27 10.55
CA LEU A 149 -5.06 0.85 10.69
C LEU A 149 -5.98 0.14 11.71
N GLY A 150 -6.34 0.79 12.82
CA GLY A 150 -7.28 0.27 13.81
C GLY A 150 -8.70 0.09 13.26
N GLU A 151 -9.18 1.05 12.47
CA GLU A 151 -10.47 0.96 11.75
C GLU A 151 -10.49 -0.24 10.81
N LEU A 152 -9.43 -0.42 10.00
CA LEU A 152 -9.29 -1.54 9.08
C LEU A 152 -9.23 -2.88 9.82
N ARG A 153 -8.43 -2.96 10.89
CA ARG A 153 -8.29 -4.16 11.72
C ARG A 153 -9.61 -4.60 12.35
N ASN A 154 -10.48 -3.65 12.69
CA ASN A 154 -11.79 -3.93 13.26
C ASN A 154 -12.84 -4.38 12.23
N MET A 155 -12.52 -4.36 10.92
CA MET A 155 -13.47 -4.78 9.89
C MET A 155 -13.78 -6.29 9.97
N PRO A 156 -15.00 -6.74 9.59
CA PRO A 156 -15.38 -8.15 9.63
C PRO A 156 -14.50 -9.07 8.78
N SER A 157 -14.04 -8.59 7.62
CA SER A 157 -13.22 -9.37 6.68
C SER A 157 -11.73 -9.33 6.99
N ALA A 158 -11.26 -8.49 7.92
CA ALA A 158 -9.84 -8.32 8.21
C ALA A 158 -9.11 -9.62 8.64
N PRO A 159 -9.67 -10.46 9.55
CA PRO A 159 -9.01 -11.71 9.95
C PRO A 159 -8.74 -12.67 8.79
N LYS A 160 -9.59 -12.66 7.77
CA LYS A 160 -9.50 -13.57 6.63
C LYS A 160 -8.58 -13.08 5.52
N LYS A 161 -8.37 -11.77 5.43
CA LYS A 161 -7.74 -11.12 4.27
C LYS A 161 -6.36 -10.54 4.54
N VAL A 162 -6.01 -10.33 5.81
CA VAL A 162 -4.72 -9.77 6.22
C VAL A 162 -3.91 -10.88 6.87
N GLN A 163 -2.77 -11.23 6.28
CA GLN A 163 -1.93 -12.35 6.70
C GLN A 163 -1.54 -12.28 8.18
N ASP A 164 -1.04 -11.12 8.64
CA ASP A 164 -0.55 -10.93 10.00
C ASP A 164 -1.59 -10.34 10.97
N TRP A 165 -2.89 -10.42 10.62
CA TRP A 165 -3.95 -9.77 11.40
C TRP A 165 -3.90 -10.17 12.87
N ARG A 166 -3.70 -11.46 13.15
CA ARG A 166 -3.69 -12.02 14.50
C ARG A 166 -2.51 -11.49 15.32
N ALA A 167 -1.30 -11.60 14.80
CA ALA A 167 -0.08 -11.13 15.47
C ALA A 167 -0.13 -9.62 15.74
N GLN A 168 -0.59 -8.83 14.77
CA GLN A 168 -0.75 -7.39 14.92
C GLN A 168 -1.84 -7.02 15.93
N THR A 169 -2.95 -7.78 15.97
CA THR A 169 -4.03 -7.56 16.94
C THR A 169 -3.56 -7.83 18.36
N ILE A 170 -2.85 -8.94 18.58
CA ILE A 170 -2.23 -9.28 19.87
C ILE A 170 -1.25 -8.18 20.30
N LYS A 171 -0.36 -7.75 19.40
CA LYS A 171 0.61 -6.67 19.66
C LYS A 171 -0.09 -5.37 20.04
N SER A 172 -1.18 -5.01 19.36
CA SER A 172 -1.97 -3.81 19.65
C SER A 172 -2.64 -3.87 21.03
N ILE A 173 -3.25 -5.02 21.37
CA ILE A 173 -3.83 -5.25 22.71
C ILE A 173 -2.75 -5.17 23.78
N GLN A 174 -1.61 -5.84 23.57
CA GLN A 174 -0.50 -5.85 24.51
C GLN A 174 0.06 -4.43 24.73
N ALA A 175 0.26 -3.66 23.65
CA ALA A 175 0.75 -2.29 23.74
C ALA A 175 -0.20 -1.40 24.55
N ARG A 176 -1.51 -1.43 24.24
CA ARG A 176 -2.51 -0.62 24.95
C ARG A 176 -2.67 -1.03 26.41
N CYS A 177 -2.70 -2.33 26.71
CA CYS A 177 -2.78 -2.81 28.08
C CYS A 177 -1.52 -2.45 28.88
N SER A 178 -0.35 -2.40 28.26
CA SER A 178 0.89 -1.98 28.94
C SER A 178 0.90 -0.48 29.21
N GLU A 179 0.49 0.33 28.23
CA GLU A 179 0.36 1.79 28.38
C GLU A 179 -0.61 2.19 29.50
N LYS A 180 -1.68 1.42 29.70
CA LYS A 180 -2.74 1.71 30.68
C LYS A 180 -2.66 0.90 31.98
N GLY A 181 -1.69 -0.01 32.11
CA GLY A 181 -1.59 -0.89 33.29
C GLY A 181 -2.72 -1.94 33.40
N TRP A 182 -3.38 -2.31 32.30
CA TRP A 182 -4.54 -3.22 32.29
C TRP A 182 -4.20 -4.69 32.08
N GLN A 183 -2.95 -5.10 32.31
CA GLN A 183 -2.49 -6.47 32.06
C GLN A 183 -3.22 -7.50 32.94
N ALA A 184 -3.35 -7.24 34.24
CA ALA A 184 -4.05 -8.12 35.17
C ALA A 184 -5.54 -8.23 34.83
N TRP A 185 -6.19 -7.08 34.57
CA TRP A 185 -7.59 -7.03 34.15
C TRP A 185 -7.84 -7.83 32.87
N ARG A 186 -6.97 -7.70 31.85
CA ARG A 186 -7.13 -8.44 30.59
C ARG A 186 -7.07 -9.95 30.82
N LYS A 187 -6.11 -10.42 31.62
CA LYS A 187 -5.98 -11.86 31.95
C LYS A 187 -7.25 -12.37 32.65
N LEU A 188 -7.73 -11.64 33.65
CA LEU A 188 -8.96 -11.99 34.36
C LEU A 188 -10.18 -12.02 33.42
N TYR A 189 -10.32 -11.01 32.55
CA TYR A 189 -11.40 -10.96 31.57
C TYR A 189 -11.35 -12.15 30.60
N MET A 190 -10.16 -12.51 30.10
CA MET A 190 -9.99 -13.65 29.22
C MET A 190 -10.34 -14.98 29.91
N GLN A 191 -9.91 -15.15 31.16
CA GLN A 191 -10.22 -16.33 31.95
C GLN A 191 -11.73 -16.44 32.21
N GLN A 192 -12.39 -15.34 32.56
CA GLN A 192 -13.83 -15.33 32.87
C GLN A 192 -14.72 -15.47 31.64
N LYS A 193 -14.32 -14.89 30.49
CA LYS A 193 -15.18 -14.81 29.30
C LYS A 193 -14.91 -15.90 28.27
N PHE A 194 -13.65 -16.31 28.15
CA PHE A 194 -13.19 -17.25 27.12
C PHE A 194 -12.54 -18.52 27.70
N GLU A 195 -12.40 -18.59 29.04
CA GLU A 195 -11.79 -19.73 29.75
C GLU A 195 -10.35 -20.03 29.28
N LYS A 196 -9.64 -18.99 28.83
CA LYS A 196 -8.29 -19.09 28.24
C LYS A 196 -7.27 -18.23 28.97
N ASN A 197 -6.04 -18.73 29.06
CA ASN A 197 -4.96 -18.10 29.81
C ASN A 197 -4.02 -17.30 28.90
N SER A 198 -3.94 -17.67 27.61
CA SER A 198 -3.09 -16.99 26.63
C SER A 198 -3.88 -16.37 25.48
N MET A 199 -3.41 -15.23 24.97
CA MET A 199 -4.02 -14.59 23.78
C MET A 199 -3.82 -15.44 22.53
N THR A 200 -2.81 -16.31 22.52
CA THR A 200 -2.53 -17.23 21.41
C THR A 200 -3.55 -18.36 21.30
N GLU A 201 -4.30 -18.65 22.36
CA GLU A 201 -5.33 -19.70 22.40
C GLU A 201 -6.71 -19.20 21.93
N LEU A 202 -6.89 -17.87 21.84
CA LEU A 202 -8.18 -17.28 21.46
C LEU A 202 -8.53 -17.58 20.01
N THR A 203 -9.80 -17.84 19.69
CA THR A 203 -10.24 -17.86 18.29
C THR A 203 -10.16 -16.44 17.69
N ASP A 204 -10.19 -16.30 16.37
CA ASP A 204 -10.14 -14.96 15.75
C ASP A 204 -11.36 -14.10 16.13
N VAL A 205 -12.51 -14.73 16.37
CA VAL A 205 -13.72 -14.06 16.86
C VAL A 205 -13.52 -13.54 18.28
N GLU A 206 -13.02 -14.40 19.18
CA GLU A 206 -12.74 -14.02 20.57
C GLU A 206 -11.65 -12.96 20.66
N LEU A 207 -10.58 -13.07 19.87
CA LEU A 207 -9.50 -12.09 19.83
C LEU A 207 -10.01 -10.73 19.34
N LYS A 208 -10.92 -10.72 18.37
CA LYS A 208 -11.59 -9.49 17.93
C LYS A 208 -12.48 -8.89 19.01
N GLN A 209 -13.23 -9.71 19.75
CA GLN A 209 -14.04 -9.25 20.88
C GLN A 209 -13.15 -8.66 21.99
N LEU A 210 -12.03 -9.33 22.31
CA LEU A 210 -11.04 -8.81 23.25
C LEU A 210 -10.45 -7.47 22.77
N TYR A 211 -10.12 -7.36 21.49
CA TYR A 211 -9.67 -6.10 20.92
C TYR A 211 -10.70 -4.98 21.13
N GLN A 212 -11.96 -5.21 20.77
CA GLN A 212 -13.02 -4.21 20.90
C GLN A 212 -13.25 -3.79 22.36
N THR A 213 -13.25 -4.74 23.29
CA THR A 213 -13.44 -4.46 24.73
C THR A 213 -12.31 -3.64 25.31
N VAL A 214 -11.06 -3.96 24.98
CA VAL A 214 -9.87 -3.15 25.35
C VAL A 214 -9.96 -1.74 24.77
N TRP A 215 -10.42 -1.59 23.53
CA TRP A 215 -10.53 -0.27 22.88
C TRP A 215 -11.67 0.60 23.41
N ASN A 216 -12.76 -0.03 23.86
CA ASN A 216 -13.92 0.64 24.48
C ASN A 216 -13.74 0.95 25.97
N LYS A 217 -12.79 0.27 26.64
CA LYS A 217 -12.45 0.53 28.03
C LYS A 217 -11.87 1.94 28.19
N ARG A 218 -12.46 2.70 29.13
CA ARG A 218 -12.02 4.03 29.56
C ARG A 218 -11.23 3.91 30.86
#